data_AF-A0A9W7A8F0-F1
#
_entry.id   AF-A0A9W7A8F0-F1
#
_cell.length_a   1.000
_cell.length_b   1.000
_cell.length_c   1.000
_cell.angle_alpha   90.00
_cell.angle_beta   90.00
_cell.angle_gamma   90.00
#
_symmetry.space_group_name_H-M   'P 1'
#
loop_
_entity.id
_entity.type
_entity.pdbx_description
1 polymer ?
#
loop_
_entity_poly.entity_id
_entity_poly.type
_entity_poly.pdbx_seq_one_letter_code
_entity_poly.pdbx_strand_id
1 'polypeptide(L)'
;MICTSPIKLREPSPLKSPRGGGASRRSEPRMDSYLLQISPPTPTSNRLSWIVPGAPRADADRKRKASRKLQFHEGVDLGLESSLVEASGTVDFPVPKLRRLSACPSVELVPGSLSTICFFSRLKNIDAYTSQTPVVAPGLCDEIIARADEVGTTKGWGTYVFAKRTLHVNDDRDLVRLTKGVCLGVKRACEQLYGSKMDWTQRNEPHIVSYIHTGSSKEGFTHVDWHTDSSEVTFLLSLSPLKSYSGGGTVIEAESKEKHIHLGQGEVLIFEGGKERHRGVKITEGKRVLLVGFLKRVSE
;
A
#
# COMPACT_ATOMS: atom_id res chain seq x y z
N MET A 1 -80.13 -9.72 -37.55
CA MET A 1 -80.91 -8.99 -36.52
C MET A 1 -80.91 -9.84 -35.25
N ILE A 2 -81.14 -9.25 -34.07
CA ILE A 2 -80.70 -9.77 -32.74
C ILE A 2 -79.16 -9.64 -32.65
N CYS A 3 -78.51 -8.84 -31.81
CA CYS A 3 -78.71 -8.32 -30.43
C CYS A 3 -77.87 -9.05 -29.36
N THR A 4 -77.42 -8.28 -28.39
CA THR A 4 -76.27 -8.56 -27.51
C THR A 4 -76.65 -9.12 -26.14
N SER A 5 -75.69 -9.74 -25.45
CA SER A 5 -75.62 -9.78 -23.98
C SER A 5 -74.17 -9.80 -23.51
N PRO A 6 -73.71 -8.87 -22.65
CA PRO A 6 -72.34 -8.84 -22.14
C PRO A 6 -72.15 -9.76 -20.92
N ILE A 7 -70.93 -10.28 -20.75
CA ILE A 7 -70.55 -11.14 -19.62
C ILE A 7 -70.32 -10.27 -18.37
N LYS A 8 -70.98 -10.60 -17.26
CA LYS A 8 -70.69 -10.02 -15.94
C LYS A 8 -69.52 -10.76 -15.27
N LEU A 9 -68.45 -10.04 -14.98
CA LEU A 9 -67.41 -10.50 -14.04
C LEU A 9 -67.95 -10.42 -12.60
N ARG A 10 -67.48 -11.33 -11.73
CA ARG A 10 -67.74 -11.28 -10.28
C ARG A 10 -66.57 -10.61 -9.57
N GLU A 11 -66.86 -9.73 -8.63
CA GLU A 11 -65.88 -9.21 -7.66
C GLU A 11 -65.59 -10.26 -6.57
N PRO A 12 -64.36 -10.31 -6.02
CA PRO A 12 -64.01 -11.20 -4.91
C PRO A 12 -64.41 -10.61 -3.55
N SER A 13 -64.99 -11.44 -2.68
CA SER A 13 -65.43 -11.05 -1.32
C SER A 13 -64.25 -10.70 -0.39
N PRO A 14 -64.41 -9.74 0.53
CA PRO A 14 -63.36 -9.37 1.49
C PRO A 14 -63.10 -10.47 2.54
N LEU A 15 -61.81 -10.73 2.80
CA LEU A 15 -61.36 -11.66 3.85
C LEU A 15 -61.56 -11.07 5.25
N LYS A 16 -62.08 -11.88 6.18
CA LYS A 16 -62.28 -11.50 7.60
C LYS A 16 -60.99 -11.66 8.40
N SER A 17 -60.56 -10.62 9.09
CA SER A 17 -59.44 -10.65 10.04
C SER A 17 -59.83 -11.27 11.39
N PRO A 18 -59.09 -12.25 11.93
CA PRO A 18 -59.19 -12.64 13.33
C PRO A 18 -58.67 -11.53 14.27
N ARG A 19 -59.17 -11.47 15.50
CA ARG A 19 -58.63 -10.62 16.58
C ARG A 19 -57.95 -11.48 17.64
N GLY A 20 -56.96 -10.89 18.32
CA GLY A 20 -56.23 -11.49 19.44
C GLY A 20 -54.81 -11.97 19.05
N GLY A 21 -53.81 -11.86 19.91
CA GLY A 21 -53.80 -11.24 21.24
C GLY A 21 -52.62 -11.74 22.07
N GLY A 22 -51.78 -10.84 22.58
CA GLY A 22 -50.62 -11.23 23.40
C GLY A 22 -49.54 -10.16 23.45
N ALA A 23 -49.56 -9.32 24.49
CA ALA A 23 -48.47 -8.39 24.77
C ALA A 23 -47.38 -9.11 25.58
N SER A 24 -46.20 -9.30 24.99
CA SER A 24 -45.01 -9.78 25.70
C SER A 24 -43.90 -8.74 25.62
N ARG A 25 -43.66 -8.03 26.73
CA ARG A 25 -42.51 -7.13 26.86
C ARG A 25 -41.24 -7.95 27.02
N ARG A 26 -40.42 -8.07 25.96
CA ARG A 26 -39.02 -8.43 26.12
C ARG A 26 -38.22 -7.17 26.48
N SER A 27 -37.46 -7.25 27.57
CA SER A 27 -36.51 -6.22 27.97
C SER A 27 -35.31 -6.20 27.04
N GLU A 28 -34.87 -5.00 26.66
CA GLU A 28 -33.59 -4.79 25.99
C GLU A 28 -32.44 -5.10 26.96
N PRO A 29 -31.40 -5.85 26.54
CA PRO A 29 -30.17 -5.94 27.31
C PRO A 29 -29.34 -4.66 27.12
N ARG A 30 -28.95 -4.00 28.20
CA ARG A 30 -27.91 -2.96 28.15
C ARG A 30 -26.60 -3.57 27.65
N MET A 31 -25.91 -2.88 26.75
CA MET A 31 -24.47 -3.10 26.56
C MET A 31 -23.70 -2.31 27.60
N ASP A 32 -23.44 -2.94 28.75
CA ASP A 32 -22.46 -2.46 29.70
C ASP A 32 -21.03 -2.72 29.16
N SER A 33 -20.09 -1.83 29.49
CA SER A 33 -18.78 -1.75 28.83
C SER A 33 -17.77 -2.77 29.36
N TYR A 34 -17.36 -3.71 28.49
CA TYR A 34 -16.29 -4.67 28.79
C TYR A 34 -14.90 -4.02 28.70
N LEU A 35 -14.47 -3.36 29.78
CA LEU A 35 -13.07 -3.04 30.02
C LEU A 35 -12.29 -4.33 30.35
N LEU A 36 -11.72 -4.97 29.32
CA LEU A 36 -10.81 -6.10 29.48
C LEU A 36 -9.47 -5.64 30.08
N GLN A 37 -9.32 -5.81 31.39
CA GLN A 37 -8.01 -5.76 32.04
C GLN A 37 -7.17 -6.97 31.58
N ILE A 38 -6.07 -6.71 30.87
CA ILE A 38 -5.11 -7.74 30.47
C ILE A 38 -3.96 -7.75 31.48
N SER A 39 -3.91 -8.79 32.31
CA SER A 39 -2.74 -9.06 33.16
C SER A 39 -1.55 -9.50 32.31
N PRO A 40 -0.31 -9.05 32.59
CA PRO A 40 0.87 -9.47 31.84
C PRO A 40 1.21 -10.95 32.09
N PRO A 41 1.64 -11.72 31.06
CA PRO A 41 2.06 -13.10 31.23
C PRO A 41 3.42 -13.18 31.96
N THR A 42 3.56 -14.15 32.87
CA THR A 42 4.82 -14.46 33.54
C THR A 42 5.79 -15.23 32.62
N PRO A 43 7.11 -14.98 32.70
CA PRO A 43 8.08 -15.62 31.81
C PRO A 43 8.41 -17.05 32.27
N THR A 44 7.91 -18.06 31.55
CA THR A 44 8.33 -19.45 31.73
C THR A 44 9.65 -19.72 31.00
N SER A 45 10.74 -19.72 31.77
CA SER A 45 12.05 -20.17 31.30
C SER A 45 12.00 -21.64 30.84
N ASN A 46 12.36 -21.90 29.59
CA ASN A 46 12.78 -23.23 29.15
C ASN A 46 14.11 -23.15 28.38
N ARG A 47 15.12 -23.86 28.89
CA ARG A 47 16.54 -23.68 28.54
C ARG A 47 17.09 -24.98 27.97
N LEU A 48 17.05 -25.15 26.65
CA LEU A 48 17.65 -26.28 25.95
C LEU A 48 18.86 -25.83 25.13
N SER A 49 20.04 -26.09 25.66
CA SER A 49 21.33 -25.82 25.00
C SER A 49 21.75 -27.00 24.13
N TRP A 50 21.87 -26.78 22.82
CA TRP A 50 22.55 -27.72 21.93
C TRP A 50 24.07 -27.52 22.03
N ILE A 51 24.79 -28.62 22.27
CA ILE A 51 26.26 -28.63 22.40
C ILE A 51 26.87 -28.86 21.03
N VAL A 52 27.80 -27.99 20.62
CA VAL A 52 28.64 -28.17 19.42
C VAL A 52 30.12 -28.11 19.86
N PRO A 53 30.95 -29.13 19.59
CA PRO A 53 32.33 -29.17 20.05
C PRO A 53 33.33 -28.58 19.04
N GLY A 54 34.31 -27.81 19.55
CA GLY A 54 35.66 -27.74 18.98
C GLY A 54 35.99 -26.61 17.99
N ALA A 55 36.52 -25.50 18.51
CA ALA A 55 37.51 -24.65 17.83
C ALA A 55 38.36 -23.87 18.89
N PRO A 56 39.61 -23.46 18.61
CA PRO A 56 40.55 -23.06 19.67
C PRO A 56 40.40 -21.61 20.18
N ARG A 57 40.91 -21.36 21.39
CA ARG A 57 41.18 -20.01 21.89
C ARG A 57 42.43 -19.41 21.23
N ALA A 58 42.42 -18.10 21.03
CA ALA A 58 43.62 -17.27 20.89
C ALA A 58 43.60 -16.21 22.01
N ASP A 59 44.77 -15.77 22.48
CA ASP A 59 44.92 -15.01 23.73
C ASP A 59 45.70 -13.70 23.53
N ALA A 60 45.36 -12.68 24.31
CA ALA A 60 46.03 -11.36 24.44
C ALA A 60 46.20 -10.49 23.14
N ASP A 61 46.59 -9.21 23.16
CA ASP A 61 46.78 -8.24 24.26
C ASP A 61 46.35 -6.80 23.86
N ARG A 62 46.24 -5.94 24.88
CA ARG A 62 46.15 -4.45 24.90
C ARG A 62 46.67 -3.66 23.68
N LYS A 63 46.00 -2.51 23.40
CA LYS A 63 46.55 -1.17 23.78
C LYS A 63 45.54 0.00 23.71
N ARG A 64 45.89 1.09 24.41
CA ARG A 64 45.08 2.29 24.66
C ARG A 64 45.08 3.28 23.50
N LYS A 65 43.97 4.03 23.35
CA LYS A 65 43.87 5.48 23.03
C LYS A 65 42.39 5.89 23.18
N ALA A 66 41.97 7.11 23.49
CA ALA A 66 42.54 8.28 24.16
C ALA A 66 41.45 9.37 24.06
N SER A 67 40.65 9.59 25.10
CA SER A 67 39.49 10.50 25.04
C SER A 67 39.93 11.95 24.89
N ARG A 68 39.58 12.63 23.78
CA ARG A 68 39.72 14.09 23.65
C ARG A 68 38.47 14.77 24.19
N LYS A 69 38.66 15.58 25.24
CA LYS A 69 37.65 16.45 25.84
C LYS A 69 37.61 17.76 25.04
N LEU A 70 36.50 18.02 24.34
CA LEU A 70 36.26 19.32 23.72
C LEU A 70 35.74 20.29 24.79
N GLN A 71 36.40 21.43 24.94
CA GLN A 71 35.91 22.57 25.70
C GLN A 71 35.34 23.58 24.72
N PHE A 72 34.12 24.05 24.97
CA PHE A 72 33.61 25.26 24.34
C PHE A 72 34.20 26.47 25.07
N HIS A 73 34.46 27.53 24.31
CA HIS A 73 34.65 28.89 24.83
C HIS A 73 33.60 29.78 24.19
N GLU A 74 32.98 30.64 25.00
CA GLU A 74 32.06 31.68 24.56
C GLU A 74 32.79 33.04 24.48
N GLY A 75 32.18 34.00 23.77
CA GLY A 75 32.78 35.29 23.41
C GLY A 75 33.53 35.22 22.07
N VAL A 76 33.58 36.29 21.28
CA VAL A 76 33.23 37.70 21.57
C VAL A 76 32.32 38.26 20.47
N ASP A 77 31.41 39.17 20.85
CA ASP A 77 30.60 39.98 19.93
C ASP A 77 31.29 41.32 19.63
N LEU A 78 31.46 41.63 18.34
CA LEU A 78 31.77 42.96 17.80
C LEU A 78 31.30 43.00 16.34
N GLY A 79 30.26 43.78 16.04
CA GLY A 79 29.91 44.15 14.67
C GLY A 79 30.56 45.47 14.26
N LEU A 80 30.69 45.72 12.95
CA LEU A 80 30.41 47.04 12.36
C LEU A 80 30.22 46.98 10.83
N GLU A 81 29.30 47.82 10.37
CA GLU A 81 29.22 48.49 9.05
C GLU A 81 29.16 47.72 7.72
N SER A 82 28.65 48.46 6.73
CA SER A 82 28.34 48.02 5.38
C SER A 82 29.30 48.64 4.35
N SER A 83 29.59 47.90 3.29
CA SER A 83 30.02 48.51 2.02
C SER A 83 29.53 47.68 0.84
N LEU A 84 29.03 48.36 -0.19
CA LEU A 84 28.73 47.76 -1.48
C LEU A 84 30.03 47.71 -2.30
N VAL A 85 30.41 46.53 -2.78
CA VAL A 85 31.36 46.35 -3.88
C VAL A 85 30.86 45.24 -4.78
N GLU A 86 30.59 45.56 -6.04
CA GLU A 86 30.35 44.53 -7.07
C GLU A 86 31.68 43.87 -7.44
N ALA A 87 31.74 42.54 -7.37
CA ALA A 87 32.94 41.78 -7.73
C ALA A 87 32.56 40.53 -8.55
N SER A 88 32.67 40.64 -9.88
CA SER A 88 32.52 39.52 -10.81
C SER A 88 33.76 38.63 -10.80
N GLY A 89 33.77 37.61 -9.94
CA GLY A 89 34.88 36.65 -9.80
C GLY A 89 34.43 35.19 -9.91
N THR A 90 34.70 34.55 -11.05
CA THR A 90 34.55 33.09 -11.21
C THR A 90 35.72 32.37 -10.54
N VAL A 91 35.45 31.62 -9.46
CA VAL A 91 36.45 30.81 -8.75
C VAL A 91 36.23 29.33 -9.06
N ASP A 92 37.14 28.72 -9.80
CA ASP A 92 37.11 27.28 -10.10
C ASP A 92 37.40 26.43 -8.86
N PHE A 93 36.43 25.60 -8.47
CA PHE A 93 36.61 24.58 -7.44
C PHE A 93 37.03 23.24 -8.07
N PRO A 94 38.17 22.64 -7.68
CA PRO A 94 38.60 21.36 -8.22
C PRO A 94 37.70 20.21 -7.76
N VAL A 95 36.85 19.71 -8.67
CA VAL A 95 35.95 18.58 -8.41
C VAL A 95 36.74 17.33 -8.02
N PRO A 96 36.48 16.70 -6.85
CA PRO A 96 37.16 15.48 -6.45
C PRO A 96 36.90 14.33 -7.43
N LYS A 97 37.96 13.64 -7.88
CA LYS A 97 37.84 12.47 -8.76
C LYS A 97 37.15 11.31 -8.03
N LEU A 98 35.83 11.21 -8.20
CA LEU A 98 35.02 10.09 -7.75
C LEU A 98 35.59 8.77 -8.31
N ARG A 99 35.98 7.86 -7.42
CA ARG A 99 36.43 6.51 -7.79
C ARG A 99 35.28 5.78 -8.47
N ARG A 100 35.56 5.09 -9.57
CA ARG A 100 34.60 4.14 -10.17
C ARG A 100 34.25 3.07 -9.13
N LEU A 101 33.03 3.12 -8.61
CA LEU A 101 32.42 1.93 -8.02
C LEU A 101 32.09 0.95 -9.16
N SER A 102 32.20 -0.35 -8.87
CA SER A 102 31.93 -1.42 -9.84
C SER A 102 30.50 -1.35 -10.36
N ALA A 103 30.30 -1.64 -11.64
CA ALA A 103 29.00 -1.58 -12.27
C ALA A 103 28.01 -2.56 -11.61
N CYS A 104 26.91 -2.02 -11.06
CA CYS A 104 25.68 -2.78 -10.93
C CYS A 104 25.18 -3.16 -12.32
N PRO A 105 24.44 -4.27 -12.49
CA PRO A 105 23.77 -4.56 -13.75
C PRO A 105 22.85 -3.38 -14.12
N SER A 106 22.89 -2.98 -15.39
CA SER A 106 22.00 -1.93 -15.89
C SER A 106 20.60 -2.50 -15.98
N VAL A 107 19.70 -2.04 -15.12
CA VAL A 107 18.26 -2.36 -15.23
C VAL A 107 17.77 -1.71 -16.52
N GLU A 108 17.57 -2.53 -17.55
CA GLU A 108 17.01 -2.09 -18.83
C GLU A 108 15.53 -1.74 -18.65
N LEU A 109 15.27 -0.49 -18.26
CA LEU A 109 14.07 0.21 -18.73
C LEU A 109 14.09 0.13 -20.25
N VAL A 110 13.10 -0.57 -20.83
CA VAL A 110 12.97 -0.81 -22.28
C VAL A 110 13.31 0.48 -23.05
N PRO A 111 14.43 0.55 -23.80
CA PRO A 111 14.96 1.83 -24.28
C PRO A 111 14.13 2.44 -25.43
N GLY A 112 13.08 3.15 -25.07
CA GLY A 112 12.23 3.90 -26.00
C GLY A 112 10.75 3.77 -25.66
N SER A 113 9.99 4.82 -25.99
CA SER A 113 8.53 4.83 -25.89
C SER A 113 7.94 4.71 -24.46
N LEU A 114 8.13 5.75 -23.63
CA LEU A 114 7.06 6.18 -22.70
C LEU A 114 5.86 6.84 -23.43
N SER A 115 5.93 6.94 -24.76
CA SER A 115 4.78 7.06 -25.67
C SER A 115 4.00 5.75 -25.83
N THR A 116 4.38 4.66 -25.15
CA THR A 116 3.57 3.45 -25.05
C THR A 116 2.39 3.77 -24.15
N ILE A 117 1.33 4.29 -24.75
CA ILE A 117 0.03 4.46 -24.12
C ILE A 117 -0.39 3.09 -23.61
N CYS A 118 -0.27 2.89 -22.30
CA CYS A 118 -0.78 1.70 -21.65
C CYS A 118 -2.29 1.73 -21.81
N PHE A 119 -2.85 0.83 -22.61
CA PHE A 119 -4.28 0.82 -22.87
C PHE A 119 -5.02 0.49 -21.58
N PHE A 120 -5.61 1.51 -20.97
CA PHE A 120 -6.46 1.42 -19.78
C PHE A 120 -7.91 1.26 -20.22
N SER A 121 -8.46 0.06 -20.08
CA SER A 121 -9.89 -0.18 -20.31
C SER A 121 -10.67 0.24 -19.08
N ARG A 122 -11.64 1.14 -19.25
CA ARG A 122 -12.64 1.45 -18.22
C ARG A 122 -13.52 0.22 -17.96
N LEU A 123 -13.74 -0.11 -16.70
CA LEU A 123 -14.67 -1.17 -16.31
C LEU A 123 -16.11 -0.71 -16.53
N LYS A 124 -16.97 -1.59 -17.06
CA LYS A 124 -18.39 -1.26 -17.30
C LYS A 124 -19.06 -0.88 -15.98
N ASN A 125 -19.73 0.28 -15.97
CA ASN A 125 -20.49 0.84 -14.85
C ASN A 125 -19.65 1.20 -13.60
N ILE A 126 -18.36 1.51 -13.75
CA ILE A 126 -17.47 1.95 -12.64
C ILE A 126 -16.53 3.04 -13.15
N ASP A 127 -16.13 4.00 -12.30
CA ASP A 127 -15.04 4.94 -12.60
C ASP A 127 -13.66 4.35 -12.23
N ALA A 128 -13.46 3.12 -12.70
CA ALA A 128 -12.27 2.31 -12.51
C ALA A 128 -11.72 1.80 -13.86
N TYR A 129 -10.40 1.67 -13.94
CA TYR A 129 -9.63 1.40 -15.16
C TYR A 129 -8.60 0.31 -14.92
N THR A 130 -8.41 -0.61 -15.88
CA THR A 130 -7.35 -1.63 -15.81
C THR A 130 -6.46 -1.61 -17.04
N SER A 131 -5.14 -1.67 -16.83
CA SER A 131 -4.15 -1.83 -17.90
C SER A 131 -4.34 -3.19 -18.58
N GLN A 132 -4.51 -3.22 -19.91
CA GLN A 132 -4.72 -4.48 -20.66
C GLN A 132 -3.42 -5.30 -20.87
N THR A 133 -2.28 -4.76 -20.46
CA THR A 133 -0.96 -5.40 -20.44
C THR A 133 -0.19 -4.94 -19.21
N PRO A 134 0.81 -5.70 -18.72
CA PRO A 134 1.74 -5.21 -17.72
C PRO A 134 2.38 -3.87 -18.11
N VAL A 135 2.34 -2.89 -17.22
CA VAL A 135 3.01 -1.57 -17.38
C VAL A 135 4.41 -1.57 -16.76
N VAL A 136 4.75 -2.63 -16.03
CA VAL A 136 6.07 -2.89 -15.43
C VAL A 136 6.52 -4.29 -15.83
N ALA A 137 7.80 -4.43 -16.19
CA ALA A 137 8.38 -5.74 -16.49
C ALA A 137 8.45 -6.62 -15.23
N PRO A 138 8.08 -7.92 -15.29
CA PRO A 138 8.08 -8.82 -14.14
C PRO A 138 9.37 -8.81 -13.30
N GLY A 139 10.55 -8.77 -13.94
CA GLY A 139 11.83 -8.70 -13.22
C GLY A 139 11.99 -7.46 -12.33
N LEU A 140 11.47 -6.30 -12.74
CA LEU A 140 11.47 -5.10 -11.90
C LEU A 140 10.44 -5.21 -10.76
N CYS A 141 9.31 -5.90 -10.98
CA CYS A 141 8.40 -6.24 -9.89
C CYS A 141 9.06 -7.17 -8.85
N ASP A 142 9.81 -8.17 -9.31
CA ASP A 142 10.56 -9.11 -8.45
C ASP A 142 11.69 -8.39 -7.68
N GLU A 143 12.44 -7.46 -8.31
CA GLU A 143 13.42 -6.59 -7.64
C GLU A 143 12.78 -5.74 -6.53
N ILE A 144 11.61 -5.13 -6.80
CA ILE A 144 10.87 -4.33 -5.81
C ILE A 144 10.38 -5.21 -4.65
N ILE A 145 9.90 -6.44 -4.90
CA ILE A 145 9.53 -7.39 -3.85
C ILE A 145 10.74 -7.78 -2.99
N ALA A 146 11.85 -8.17 -3.63
CA ALA A 146 13.05 -8.59 -2.92
C ALA A 146 13.59 -7.47 -1.99
N ARG A 147 13.64 -6.23 -2.49
CA ARG A 147 14.05 -5.08 -1.67
C ARG A 147 13.03 -4.77 -0.56
N ALA A 148 11.73 -4.90 -0.83
CA ALA A 148 10.70 -4.70 0.19
C ALA A 148 10.78 -5.76 1.30
N ASP A 149 11.11 -7.01 0.99
CA ASP A 149 11.33 -8.05 1.99
C ASP A 149 12.60 -7.82 2.82
N GLU A 150 13.69 -7.38 2.21
CA GLU A 150 14.94 -7.02 2.91
C GLU A 150 14.71 -5.85 3.88
N VAL A 151 14.17 -4.73 3.38
CA VAL A 151 13.79 -3.56 4.20
C VAL A 151 12.79 -3.97 5.28
N GLY A 152 11.83 -4.81 4.90
CA GLY A 152 10.78 -5.30 5.76
C GLY A 152 11.22 -6.27 6.85
N THR A 153 12.35 -6.95 6.67
CA THR A 153 12.96 -7.85 7.65
C THR A 153 13.90 -7.08 8.58
N THR A 154 14.57 -6.05 8.06
CA THR A 154 15.58 -5.26 8.79
C THR A 154 15.01 -4.09 9.59
N LYS A 155 14.00 -3.39 9.05
CA LYS A 155 13.30 -2.26 9.71
C LYS A 155 11.94 -2.64 10.31
N GLY A 156 11.43 -3.83 9.97
CA GLY A 156 10.13 -4.35 10.39
C GLY A 156 8.98 -4.02 9.43
N TRP A 157 7.81 -4.57 9.71
CA TRP A 157 6.56 -4.28 8.98
C TRP A 157 5.73 -3.25 9.72
N GLY A 158 5.23 -2.23 9.01
CA GLY A 158 4.09 -1.47 9.50
C GLY A 158 2.86 -2.39 9.47
N THR A 159 2.21 -2.60 10.61
CA THR A 159 1.04 -3.49 10.73
C THR A 159 -0.23 -2.67 10.94
N TYR A 160 -1.14 -2.65 9.97
CA TYR A 160 -2.41 -1.90 10.08
C TYR A 160 -3.57 -2.86 10.36
N VAL A 161 -4.15 -2.75 11.57
CA VAL A 161 -5.32 -3.52 12.08
C VAL A 161 -5.32 -5.02 11.75
N PHE A 162 -4.15 -5.67 11.80
CA PHE A 162 -3.93 -7.10 11.47
C PHE A 162 -4.29 -7.53 10.03
N ALA A 163 -4.85 -6.64 9.23
CA ALA A 163 -5.35 -6.91 7.88
C ALA A 163 -4.22 -6.99 6.85
N LYS A 164 -3.33 -5.99 6.84
CA LYS A 164 -2.23 -5.86 5.88
C LYS A 164 -0.93 -5.43 6.54
N ARG A 165 0.19 -5.83 5.91
CA ARG A 165 1.51 -5.23 6.18
C ARG A 165 1.77 -4.11 5.18
N THR A 166 2.43 -3.05 5.62
CA THR A 166 2.79 -1.87 4.82
C THR A 166 4.26 -1.50 5.01
N LEU A 167 4.89 -0.98 3.94
CA LEU A 167 6.16 -0.26 3.94
C LEU A 167 6.01 0.98 3.06
N HIS A 168 6.38 2.16 3.55
CA HIS A 168 6.40 3.36 2.72
C HIS A 168 7.63 3.34 1.81
N VAL A 169 7.46 3.65 0.52
CA VAL A 169 8.57 3.63 -0.46
C VAL A 169 9.65 4.62 -0.05
N ASN A 170 9.26 5.79 0.48
CA ASN A 170 10.17 6.88 0.82
C ASN A 170 11.03 6.60 2.08
N ASP A 171 10.78 5.51 2.81
CA ASP A 171 11.59 5.07 3.97
C ASP A 171 12.85 4.29 3.53
N ASP A 172 13.02 4.00 2.23
CA ASP A 172 14.21 3.34 1.70
C ASP A 172 14.67 3.90 0.35
N ARG A 173 15.96 4.25 0.25
CA ARG A 173 16.52 4.89 -0.96
C ARG A 173 16.47 4.00 -2.19
N ASP A 174 16.59 2.69 -2.03
CA ASP A 174 16.54 1.76 -3.16
C ASP A 174 15.11 1.44 -3.58
N LEU A 175 14.14 1.41 -2.66
CA LEU A 175 12.72 1.40 -3.04
C LEU A 175 12.34 2.66 -3.83
N VAL A 176 12.77 3.84 -3.39
CA VAL A 176 12.59 5.08 -4.17
C VAL A 176 13.25 4.95 -5.55
N ARG A 177 14.50 4.46 -5.63
CA ARG A 177 15.22 4.30 -6.90
C ARG A 177 14.51 3.38 -7.88
N LEU A 178 14.07 2.20 -7.43
CA LEU A 178 13.41 1.18 -8.26
C LEU A 178 12.02 1.64 -8.72
N THR A 179 11.24 2.26 -7.83
CA THR A 179 9.85 2.62 -8.11
C THR A 179 9.67 3.95 -8.83
N LYS A 180 10.61 4.91 -8.73
CA LYS A 180 10.46 6.29 -9.25
C LYS A 180 9.96 6.36 -10.70
N GLY A 181 10.49 5.52 -11.60
CA GLY A 181 10.06 5.46 -12.99
C GLY A 181 8.62 4.98 -13.14
N VAL A 182 8.28 3.88 -12.45
CA VAL A 182 6.93 3.29 -12.39
C VAL A 182 5.92 4.31 -11.85
N CYS A 183 6.20 4.93 -10.70
CA CYS A 183 5.30 5.86 -10.05
C CYS A 183 5.06 7.13 -10.87
N LEU A 184 6.08 7.63 -11.58
CA LEU A 184 5.92 8.75 -12.52
C LEU A 184 5.07 8.36 -13.74
N GLY A 185 5.24 7.14 -14.26
CA GLY A 185 4.42 6.59 -15.35
C GLY A 185 2.95 6.46 -14.97
N VAL A 186 2.67 5.81 -13.82
CA VAL A 186 1.29 5.64 -13.33
C VAL A 186 0.65 6.99 -12.94
N LYS A 187 1.39 7.91 -12.30
CA LYS A 187 0.90 9.27 -12.02
C LYS A 187 0.46 9.98 -13.30
N ARG A 188 1.26 9.92 -14.38
CA ARG A 188 0.90 10.48 -15.69
C ARG A 188 -0.31 9.81 -16.34
N ALA A 189 -0.48 8.50 -16.15
CA ALA A 189 -1.69 7.81 -16.60
C ALA A 189 -2.94 8.30 -15.86
N CYS A 190 -2.87 8.52 -14.53
CA CYS A 190 -3.95 9.16 -13.77
C CYS A 190 -4.24 10.58 -14.27
N GLU A 191 -3.20 11.38 -14.54
CA GLU A 191 -3.34 12.75 -15.07
C GLU A 191 -4.06 12.77 -16.44
N GLN A 192 -3.75 11.81 -17.32
CA GLN A 192 -4.42 11.63 -18.61
C GLN A 192 -5.85 11.12 -18.50
N LEU A 193 -6.12 10.12 -17.64
CA LEU A 193 -7.44 9.51 -17.47
C LEU A 193 -8.46 10.47 -16.84
N TYR A 194 -8.01 11.34 -15.92
CA TYR A 194 -8.89 12.20 -15.12
C TYR A 194 -8.84 13.69 -15.50
N GLY A 195 -7.99 14.08 -16.47
CA GLY A 195 -7.93 15.45 -17.00
C GLY A 195 -7.52 16.50 -15.96
N SER A 196 -6.59 16.15 -15.06
CA SER A 196 -6.12 17.05 -14.00
C SER A 196 -4.69 16.70 -13.58
N LYS A 197 -3.88 17.71 -13.22
CA LYS A 197 -2.60 17.47 -12.53
C LYS A 197 -2.86 16.72 -11.24
N MET A 198 -2.03 15.74 -10.93
CA MET A 198 -2.13 14.94 -9.71
C MET A 198 -1.01 15.32 -8.75
N ASP A 199 -1.16 14.99 -7.47
CA ASP A 199 -0.04 14.82 -6.57
C ASP A 199 -0.32 13.82 -5.45
N TRP A 200 0.70 13.41 -4.71
CA TRP A 200 0.55 12.49 -3.59
C TRP A 200 -0.31 13.11 -2.48
N THR A 201 -1.19 12.31 -1.86
CA THR A 201 -1.98 12.78 -0.70
C THR A 201 -1.09 13.09 0.50
N GLN A 202 -0.03 12.30 0.71
CA GLN A 202 0.88 12.40 1.85
C GLN A 202 2.36 12.19 1.43
N ARG A 203 3.31 12.68 2.25
CA ARG A 203 4.77 12.62 1.99
C ARG A 203 5.35 11.20 1.98
N ASN A 204 4.66 10.25 2.61
CA ASN A 204 5.02 8.84 2.73
C ASN A 204 4.38 7.95 1.65
N GLU A 205 3.65 8.53 0.69
CA GLU A 205 3.19 7.81 -0.51
C GLU A 205 4.27 7.83 -1.61
N PRO A 206 4.31 6.81 -2.49
CA PRO A 206 3.51 5.58 -2.48
C PRO A 206 3.98 4.55 -1.42
N HIS A 207 3.22 3.48 -1.23
CA HIS A 207 3.54 2.43 -0.25
C HIS A 207 3.35 1.01 -0.80
N ILE A 208 4.19 0.08 -0.34
CA ILE A 208 4.11 -1.35 -0.69
C ILE A 208 3.26 -2.06 0.36
N VAL A 209 2.24 -2.79 -0.11
CA VAL A 209 1.36 -3.62 0.71
C VAL A 209 1.70 -5.09 0.48
N SER A 210 1.89 -5.86 1.56
CA SER A 210 2.06 -7.31 1.50
C SER A 210 0.96 -8.01 2.29
N TYR A 211 0.34 -9.00 1.63
CA TYR A 211 -0.52 -10.01 2.23
C TYR A 211 0.22 -11.35 2.23
N ILE A 212 0.17 -12.08 3.34
CA ILE A 212 0.86 -13.37 3.53
C ILE A 212 -0.11 -14.34 4.23
N HIS A 213 -0.23 -15.56 3.69
CA HIS A 213 -0.91 -16.65 4.38
C HIS A 213 0.12 -17.57 5.03
N THR A 214 0.07 -17.69 6.37
CA THR A 214 1.05 -18.45 7.19
C THR A 214 0.55 -19.83 7.65
N GLY A 215 -0.66 -20.24 7.29
CA GLY A 215 -1.29 -21.49 7.74
C GLY A 215 -1.82 -21.43 9.19
N SER A 216 -1.26 -20.57 10.05
CA SER A 216 -1.73 -20.35 11.41
C SER A 216 -2.89 -19.35 11.47
N SER A 217 -3.97 -19.72 12.15
CA SER A 217 -5.28 -19.02 12.09
C SER A 217 -5.35 -17.67 12.85
N LYS A 218 -4.26 -17.19 13.46
CA LYS A 218 -4.28 -16.06 14.40
C LYS A 218 -3.70 -14.74 13.88
N GLU A 219 -2.80 -14.75 12.90
CA GLU A 219 -2.08 -13.54 12.43
C GLU A 219 -2.04 -13.43 10.89
N GLY A 220 -3.15 -13.80 10.26
CA GLY A 220 -3.26 -13.82 8.81
C GLY A 220 -3.49 -12.43 8.19
N PHE A 221 -2.41 -11.69 7.93
CA PHE A 221 -2.38 -10.50 7.07
C PHE A 221 -2.82 -10.85 5.63
N THR A 222 -4.11 -11.08 5.40
CA THR A 222 -4.59 -11.87 4.24
C THR A 222 -5.62 -11.15 3.38
N HIS A 223 -6.23 -10.07 3.88
CA HIS A 223 -7.33 -9.33 3.27
C HIS A 223 -7.32 -7.89 3.76
N VAL A 224 -8.15 -7.02 3.18
CA VAL A 224 -8.61 -5.81 3.84
C VAL A 224 -10.10 -5.68 3.57
N ASP A 225 -10.86 -5.36 4.61
CA ASP A 225 -12.32 -5.27 4.56
C ASP A 225 -12.82 -4.11 3.67
N TRP A 226 -14.14 -4.00 3.56
CA TRP A 226 -14.79 -2.95 2.78
C TRP A 226 -14.49 -1.54 3.31
N HIS A 227 -13.84 -0.72 2.50
CA HIS A 227 -13.46 0.66 2.80
C HIS A 227 -13.49 1.53 1.55
N THR A 228 -13.38 2.85 1.74
CA THR A 228 -12.92 3.82 0.74
C THR A 228 -11.56 4.36 1.18
N ASP A 229 -10.77 4.88 0.24
CA ASP A 229 -9.49 5.50 0.54
C ASP A 229 -9.64 6.99 0.86
N SER A 230 -8.70 7.52 1.64
CA SER A 230 -8.55 8.98 1.83
C SER A 230 -7.76 9.59 0.67
N SER A 231 -8.26 9.42 -0.55
CA SER A 231 -7.68 9.87 -1.82
C SER A 231 -8.76 10.32 -2.79
N GLU A 232 -8.41 11.10 -3.80
CA GLU A 232 -9.30 11.31 -4.96
C GLU A 232 -9.12 10.22 -5.99
N VAL A 233 -7.89 9.76 -6.21
CA VAL A 233 -7.54 8.65 -7.10
C VAL A 233 -6.61 7.69 -6.36
N THR A 234 -6.95 6.41 -6.38
CA THR A 234 -6.08 5.33 -5.93
C THR A 234 -5.58 4.54 -7.14
N PHE A 235 -4.33 4.09 -7.09
CA PHE A 235 -3.88 2.99 -7.94
C PHE A 235 -3.40 1.79 -7.10
N LEU A 236 -3.65 0.59 -7.63
CA LEU A 236 -3.14 -0.69 -7.13
C LEU A 236 -2.37 -1.36 -8.28
N LEU A 237 -1.05 -1.47 -8.14
CA LEU A 237 -0.16 -2.15 -9.08
C LEU A 237 0.23 -3.51 -8.51
N SER A 238 0.01 -4.59 -9.25
CA SER A 238 0.30 -5.94 -8.79
C SER A 238 1.77 -6.30 -8.98
N LEU A 239 2.54 -6.39 -7.89
CA LEU A 239 3.96 -6.77 -7.95
C LEU A 239 4.14 -8.29 -7.98
N SER A 240 3.26 -9.04 -7.33
CA SER A 240 3.30 -10.51 -7.26
C SER A 240 2.54 -11.15 -8.42
N PRO A 241 3.05 -12.22 -9.07
CA PRO A 241 2.30 -12.93 -10.09
C PRO A 241 1.17 -13.75 -9.49
N LEU A 242 0.08 -13.94 -10.24
CA LEU A 242 -1.11 -14.71 -9.81
C LEU A 242 -0.80 -16.15 -9.35
N LYS A 243 0.34 -16.72 -9.74
CA LYS A 243 0.80 -18.06 -9.33
C LYS A 243 1.48 -18.10 -7.94
N SER A 244 1.71 -16.98 -7.27
CA SER A 244 2.37 -16.94 -5.94
C SER A 244 1.40 -16.91 -4.76
N TYR A 245 0.09 -16.91 -5.01
CA TYR A 245 -0.95 -16.93 -3.99
C TYR A 245 -2.26 -17.54 -4.52
N SER A 246 -3.07 -18.09 -3.63
CA SER A 246 -4.42 -18.57 -3.95
C SER A 246 -5.49 -17.63 -3.37
N GLY A 247 -6.62 -17.48 -4.08
CA GLY A 247 -7.65 -16.50 -3.76
C GLY A 247 -7.22 -15.07 -4.15
N GLY A 248 -7.50 -14.10 -3.27
CA GLY A 248 -7.05 -12.72 -3.48
C GLY A 248 -7.75 -11.96 -4.62
N GLY A 249 -7.08 -10.91 -5.09
CA GLY A 249 -7.67 -9.90 -5.97
C GLY A 249 -8.30 -8.73 -5.22
N THR A 250 -8.94 -7.82 -5.95
CA THR A 250 -9.64 -6.65 -5.40
C THR A 250 -11.08 -6.69 -5.88
N VAL A 251 -12.04 -6.36 -5.03
CA VAL A 251 -13.44 -6.19 -5.42
C VAL A 251 -13.83 -4.73 -5.22
N ILE A 252 -14.48 -4.14 -6.22
CA ILE A 252 -15.16 -2.84 -6.12
C ILE A 252 -16.68 -3.08 -6.10
N GLU A 253 -17.40 -2.31 -5.28
CA GLU A 253 -18.86 -2.27 -5.20
C GLU A 253 -19.43 -1.38 -6.31
N ALA A 254 -20.24 -1.93 -7.20
CA ALA A 254 -20.67 -1.29 -8.45
C ALA A 254 -22.19 -1.33 -8.60
N GLU A 255 -22.86 -0.21 -8.28
CA GLU A 255 -24.33 -0.02 -8.25
C GLU A 255 -25.07 -1.00 -7.32
N SER A 256 -25.17 -2.26 -7.75
CA SER A 256 -25.92 -3.35 -7.13
C SER A 256 -25.18 -4.70 -7.23
N LYS A 257 -23.90 -4.70 -7.63
CA LYS A 257 -23.09 -5.89 -7.91
C LYS A 257 -21.66 -5.72 -7.43
N GLU A 258 -21.02 -6.83 -7.08
CA GLU A 258 -19.57 -6.86 -6.82
C GLU A 258 -18.79 -7.09 -8.12
N LYS A 259 -17.80 -6.24 -8.42
CA LYS A 259 -16.85 -6.45 -9.52
C LYS A 259 -15.51 -6.91 -8.99
N HIS A 260 -15.28 -8.23 -9.05
CA HIS A 260 -13.98 -8.84 -8.75
C HIS A 260 -12.99 -8.61 -9.90
N ILE A 261 -11.78 -8.19 -9.53
CA ILE A 261 -10.67 -7.82 -10.40
C ILE A 261 -9.43 -8.59 -9.95
N HIS A 262 -8.84 -9.33 -10.87
CA HIS A 262 -7.51 -9.94 -10.74
C HIS A 262 -6.56 -9.22 -11.70
N LEU A 263 -5.34 -8.97 -11.24
CA LEU A 263 -4.29 -8.28 -12.00
C LEU A 263 -3.11 -9.25 -12.21
N GLY A 264 -2.64 -9.38 -13.43
CA GLY A 264 -1.36 -9.99 -13.77
C GLY A 264 -0.17 -9.22 -13.16
N GLN A 265 1.01 -9.82 -13.20
CA GLN A 265 2.22 -9.17 -12.66
C GLN A 265 2.56 -7.92 -13.50
N GLY A 266 2.76 -6.79 -12.84
CA GLY A 266 3.02 -5.50 -13.49
C GLY A 266 1.77 -4.77 -14.00
N GLU A 267 0.56 -5.33 -13.87
CA GLU A 267 -0.69 -4.65 -14.23
C GLU A 267 -1.19 -3.71 -13.13
N VAL A 268 -1.99 -2.72 -13.52
CA VAL A 268 -2.50 -1.63 -12.66
C VAL A 268 -4.02 -1.53 -12.77
N LEU A 269 -4.66 -1.40 -11.60
CA LEU A 269 -6.03 -0.92 -11.43
C LEU A 269 -5.98 0.52 -10.89
N ILE A 270 -6.73 1.44 -11.50
CA ILE A 270 -6.87 2.85 -11.08
C ILE A 270 -8.36 3.13 -10.84
N PHE A 271 -8.74 3.85 -9.78
CA PHE A 271 -10.14 4.21 -9.47
C PHE A 271 -10.27 5.45 -8.57
N GLU A 272 -11.47 6.01 -8.45
CA GLU A 272 -11.76 7.17 -7.58
C GLU A 272 -11.85 6.75 -6.10
N GLY A 273 -10.74 6.87 -5.35
CA GLY A 273 -10.56 6.16 -4.08
C GLY A 273 -11.53 6.54 -2.95
N GLY A 274 -11.88 7.82 -2.82
CA GLY A 274 -12.85 8.32 -1.85
C GLY A 274 -14.32 8.01 -2.16
N LYS A 275 -14.60 7.39 -3.32
CA LYS A 275 -15.95 7.10 -3.84
C LYS A 275 -16.17 5.60 -4.03
N GLU A 276 -15.24 4.93 -4.69
CA GLU A 276 -15.35 3.53 -5.08
C GLU A 276 -15.05 2.61 -3.88
N ARG A 277 -16.11 2.22 -3.17
CA ARG A 277 -16.02 1.33 -2.00
C ARG A 277 -15.52 -0.05 -2.44
N HIS A 278 -14.44 -0.51 -1.82
CA HIS A 278 -13.71 -1.68 -2.29
C HIS A 278 -13.10 -2.49 -1.14
N ARG A 279 -12.66 -3.72 -1.45
CA ARG A 279 -11.98 -4.63 -0.51
C ARG A 279 -10.86 -5.42 -1.18
N GLY A 280 -9.84 -5.77 -0.40
CA GLY A 280 -8.84 -6.76 -0.80
C GLY A 280 -9.33 -8.15 -0.40
N VAL A 281 -9.65 -8.99 -1.39
CA VAL A 281 -10.16 -10.35 -1.13
C VAL A 281 -9.10 -11.19 -0.43
N LYS A 282 -9.55 -12.12 0.42
CA LYS A 282 -8.69 -12.97 1.23
C LYS A 282 -7.83 -13.90 0.36
N ILE A 283 -6.51 -13.90 0.61
CA ILE A 283 -5.63 -14.97 0.13
C ILE A 283 -5.69 -16.17 1.09
N THR A 284 -5.77 -17.36 0.51
CA THR A 284 -5.83 -18.64 1.23
C THR A 284 -4.48 -19.34 1.31
N GLU A 285 -3.54 -18.99 0.42
CA GLU A 285 -2.21 -19.58 0.34
C GLU A 285 -1.20 -18.53 -0.17
N GLY A 286 0.09 -18.72 0.14
CA GLY A 286 1.18 -17.95 -0.45
C GLY A 286 1.21 -16.47 -0.07
N LYS A 287 1.63 -15.63 -1.01
CA LYS A 287 1.92 -14.20 -0.81
C LYS A 287 1.51 -13.35 -2.00
N ARG A 288 0.75 -12.28 -1.71
CA ARG A 288 0.38 -11.22 -2.65
C ARG A 288 1.05 -9.91 -2.25
N VAL A 289 1.70 -9.22 -3.18
CA VAL A 289 2.36 -7.93 -2.96
C VAL A 289 1.86 -6.92 -3.98
N LEU A 290 1.52 -5.72 -3.51
CA LEU A 290 1.06 -4.60 -4.32
C LEU A 290 1.94 -3.37 -4.07
N LEU A 291 2.15 -2.55 -5.11
CA LEU A 291 2.53 -1.15 -4.95
C LEU A 291 1.23 -0.33 -5.02
N VAL A 292 0.94 0.41 -3.96
CA VAL A 292 -0.26 1.22 -3.79
C VAL A 292 0.15 2.69 -3.77
N GLY A 293 -0.67 3.56 -4.35
CA GLY A 293 -0.43 4.99 -4.28
C GLY A 293 -1.73 5.78 -4.24
N PHE A 294 -1.77 6.72 -3.30
CA PHE A 294 -2.89 7.63 -3.11
C PHE A 294 -2.59 9.02 -3.67
N LEU A 295 -3.46 9.48 -4.56
CA LEU A 295 -3.34 10.76 -5.26
C LEU A 295 -4.54 11.68 -4.95
N LYS A 296 -4.24 12.97 -4.97
CA LYS A 296 -5.19 14.10 -5.00
C LYS A 296 -5.01 14.87 -6.31
N ARG A 297 -6.00 15.64 -6.72
CA ARG A 297 -5.85 16.62 -7.80
C ARG A 297 -5.11 17.84 -7.28
N VAL A 298 -4.49 18.58 -8.19
CA VAL A 298 -3.91 19.90 -7.94
C VAL A 298 -4.71 20.90 -8.74
N SER A 299 -5.37 21.83 -8.04
CA SER A 299 -5.93 23.04 -8.66
C SER A 299 -4.81 23.86 -9.28
N GLU A 300 -5.01 24.31 -10.53
CA GLU A 300 -4.06 25.20 -11.23
C GLU A 300 -4.12 26.65 -10.73
#